data_AF-A0A967IEG5-F1
#
_entry.id   AF-A0A967IEG5-F1
#
_cell.length_a   1.000
_cell.length_b   1.000
_cell.length_c   1.000
_cell.angle_alpha   90.00
_cell.angle_beta   90.00
_cell.angle_gamma   90.00
#
_symmetry.space_group_name_H-M   'P 1'
#
loop_
_entity.id
_entity.type
_entity.pdbx_description
1 polymer ?
#
loop_
_entity_poly.entity_id
_entity_poly.type
_entity_poly.pdbx_seq_one_letter_code
_entity_poly.pdbx_strand_id
1 'polypeptide(L)' 'SEKVKKQAEEEGLPEIFREAGAEWREAGCSMCIAMNGDQLTPGQYSVSTSNRNFEGRQGKGGRTFLA' A
#
# COMPACT_ATOMS: atom_id res chain seq x y z
N SER A 1 -6.55 -10.55 -1.53
CA SER A 1 -7.69 -11.33 -2.05
C SER A 1 -7.32 -11.79 -3.45
N GLU A 2 -6.95 -13.05 -3.61
CA GLU A 2 -6.51 -13.62 -4.89
C GLU A 2 -7.57 -13.47 -5.99
N LYS A 3 -8.85 -13.65 -5.64
CA LYS A 3 -9.95 -13.53 -6.61
C LYS A 3 -10.02 -12.13 -7.24
N VAL A 4 -9.91 -11.08 -6.43
CA VAL A 4 -9.99 -9.68 -6.91
C VAL A 4 -8.76 -9.34 -7.74
N LYS A 5 -7.57 -9.81 -7.34
CA LYS A 5 -6.34 -9.61 -8.10
C LYS A 5 -6.44 -10.25 -9.49
N LYS A 6 -6.86 -11.52 -9.55
CA LYS A 6 -7.04 -12.25 -10.81
C LYS A 6 -8.02 -11.54 -11.75
N GLN A 7 -9.13 -11.05 -11.22
CA GLN A 7 -10.09 -10.26 -12.00
C GLN A 7 -9.46 -8.97 -12.53
N ALA A 8 -8.75 -8.21 -11.68
CA ALA A 8 -8.06 -6.99 -12.11
C ALA A 8 -7.01 -7.25 -13.20
N GLU A 9 -6.30 -8.38 -13.11
CA GLU A 9 -5.34 -8.84 -14.11
C GLU A 9 -6.03 -9.24 -15.43
N GLU A 10 -7.18 -9.90 -15.38
CA GLU A 10 -8.00 -10.21 -16.56
C GLU A 10 -8.56 -8.94 -17.23
N GLU A 11 -8.83 -7.88 -16.45
CA GLU A 11 -9.28 -6.57 -16.94
C GLU A 11 -8.14 -5.66 -17.46
N GLY A 12 -6.87 -6.08 -17.33
CA GLY A 12 -5.71 -5.30 -17.79
C GLY A 12 -5.38 -4.06 -16.94
N LEU A 13 -5.90 -4.00 -15.71
CA LEU A 13 -5.58 -2.92 -14.77
C LEU A 13 -4.09 -2.84 -14.35
N PRO A 14 -3.36 -3.96 -14.18
CA PRO A 14 -1.95 -3.90 -13.79
C PRO A 14 -1.10 -3.08 -14.75
N GLU A 15 -1.39 -3.14 -16.05
CA GLU A 15 -0.66 -2.43 -17.10
C GLU A 15 -0.89 -0.92 -16.95
N ILE A 16 -2.13 -0.49 -16.77
CA ILE A 16 -2.51 0.91 -16.53
C ILE A 16 -1.78 1.46 -15.30
N PHE A 17 -1.75 0.72 -14.19
CA PHE A 17 -1.07 1.16 -12.97
C PHE A 17 0.45 1.23 -13.14
N ARG A 18 1.07 0.25 -13.80
CA ARG A 18 2.52 0.25 -14.07
C ARG A 18 2.93 1.38 -15.01
N GLU A 19 2.13 1.66 -16.04
CA GLU A 19 2.36 2.78 -16.96
C GLU A 19 2.26 4.14 -16.24
N ALA A 20 1.38 4.25 -15.24
CA ALA A 20 1.30 5.42 -14.36
C ALA A 20 2.46 5.51 -13.34
N GLY A 21 3.40 4.54 -13.34
CA GLY A 21 4.55 4.51 -12.43
C GLY A 21 4.27 3.89 -11.07
N ALA A 22 3.11 3.24 -10.87
CA ALA A 22 2.81 2.54 -9.63
C ALA A 22 3.40 1.11 -9.64
N GLU A 23 3.65 0.59 -8.45
CA GLU A 23 4.06 -0.80 -8.27
C GLU A 23 2.84 -1.72 -8.14
N TRP A 24 2.70 -2.70 -9.05
CA TRP A 24 1.70 -3.77 -8.93
C TRP A 24 2.23 -4.89 -8.05
N ARG A 25 1.64 -5.06 -6.86
CA ARG A 25 2.11 -6.00 -5.84
C ARG A 25 1.12 -7.15 -5.59
N GLU A 26 1.57 -8.15 -4.84
CA GLU A 26 0.71 -9.25 -4.39
C GLU A 26 -0.43 -8.78 -3.49
N ALA A 27 -1.55 -9.49 -3.55
CA ALA A 27 -2.76 -9.06 -2.87
C ALA A 27 -2.68 -9.32 -1.36
N GLY A 28 -2.37 -8.27 -0.60
CA GLY A 28 -2.23 -8.37 0.86
C GLY A 28 -2.34 -7.02 1.56
N CYS A 29 -2.17 -7.05 2.89
CA CYS A 29 -2.33 -5.84 3.72
C CYS A 29 -1.12 -4.87 3.67
N SER A 30 -0.01 -5.25 3.02
CA SER A 30 1.22 -4.44 2.91
C SER A 30 1.58 -3.74 4.22
N MET A 31 1.74 -2.41 4.21
CA MET A 31 2.12 -1.55 5.34
C MET A 31 1.15 -1.57 6.53
N CYS A 32 0.06 -2.34 6.52
CA CYS A 32 -0.91 -2.35 7.62
C CYS A 32 -0.31 -2.60 9.00
N ILE A 33 0.84 -3.29 9.12
CA ILE A 33 1.61 -3.46 10.38
C ILE A 33 3.12 -3.22 10.21
N ALA A 34 3.57 -2.81 9.02
CA ALA A 34 4.99 -2.59 8.67
C ALA A 34 5.95 -3.73 9.05
N MET A 35 5.47 -4.99 9.04
CA MET A 35 6.30 -6.18 9.34
C MET A 35 6.92 -6.81 8.08
N ASN A 36 6.47 -6.41 6.90
CA ASN A 36 6.84 -7.01 5.62
C ASN A 36 7.96 -6.23 4.90
N GLY A 37 8.69 -5.37 5.60
CA GLY A 37 9.74 -4.51 5.04
C GLY A 37 9.23 -3.20 4.44
N ASP A 38 7.92 -3.08 4.19
CA ASP A 38 7.30 -1.82 3.80
C ASP A 38 7.09 -0.94 5.04
N GLN A 39 7.94 0.06 5.20
CA GLN A 39 7.89 0.95 6.35
C GLN A 39 8.25 2.38 5.95
N LEU A 40 7.52 3.34 6.49
CA LEU A 40 7.89 4.76 6.43
C LEU A 40 9.14 5.02 7.27
N THR A 41 10.04 5.81 6.71
CA THR A 41 11.18 6.36 7.44
C THR A 41 10.78 7.62 8.21
N PRO A 42 11.54 8.03 9.25
CA PRO A 42 11.26 9.25 9.99
C PRO A 42 11.11 10.47 9.08
N GLY A 43 10.01 11.22 9.21
CA GLY A 43 9.72 12.40 8.41
C GLY A 43 9.01 12.13 7.08
N GLN A 44 8.82 10.87 6.68
CA GLN A 44 7.99 10.53 5.52
C GLN A 44 6.50 10.60 5.84
N TYR A 45 5.74 11.01 4.83
CA TYR A 45 4.30 11.08 4.86
C TYR A 45 3.70 10.11 3.83
N SER A 46 2.58 9.50 4.18
CA SER A 46 1.81 8.62 3.31
C SER A 46 0.35 9.04 3.28
N VAL A 47 -0.29 8.84 2.13
CA VAL A 47 -1.75 8.88 1.99
C VAL A 47 -2.19 7.45 1.71
N SER A 48 -3.09 6.91 2.52
CA SER A 48 -3.41 5.48 2.52
C SER A 48 -4.91 5.25 2.60
N THR A 49 -5.39 4.31 1.78
CA THR A 49 -6.74 3.77 1.83
C THR A 49 -6.95 2.72 2.93
N SER A 50 -5.96 2.56 3.84
CA SER A 50 -6.11 1.74 5.04
C SER A 50 -7.08 2.37 6.04
N ASN A 51 -7.38 1.67 7.13
CA ASN A 51 -8.30 2.17 8.16
C ASN A 51 -7.61 2.58 9.47
N ARG A 52 -6.27 2.64 9.51
CA ARG A 52 -5.49 2.88 10.74
C ARG A 52 -4.26 3.73 10.45
N ASN A 53 -4.08 4.79 11.22
CA ASN A 53 -2.95 5.72 11.09
C ASN A 53 -2.33 6.18 12.43
N PHE A 54 -2.48 5.41 13.51
CA PHE A 54 -1.84 5.75 14.77
C PHE A 54 -0.30 5.75 14.64
N GLU A 55 0.35 6.58 15.45
CA GLU A 55 1.79 6.80 15.38
C GLU A 55 2.58 5.48 15.49
N GLY A 56 3.59 5.31 14.63
CA GLY A 56 4.44 4.12 14.61
C GLY A 56 3.86 2.92 13.86
N ARG A 57 2.57 2.91 13.51
CA ARG A 57 1.89 1.76 12.87
C ARG A 57 2.52 1.34 11.56
N GLN A 58 2.86 2.31 10.72
CA GLN A 58 3.43 2.08 9.39
C GLN A 58 4.91 2.46 9.31
N GLY A 59 5.52 2.81 10.45
CA GLY A 59 6.87 3.38 10.49
C GLY A 59 7.10 4.28 11.68
N LYS A 60 8.21 4.08 12.39
CA LYS A 60 8.59 4.96 13.50
C LYS A 60 8.92 6.35 12.94
N GLY A 61 8.22 7.37 13.43
CA GLY A 61 8.41 8.76 12.98
C GLY A 61 7.82 9.09 11.60
N GLY A 62 7.15 8.14 10.95
CA GLY A 62 6.33 8.39 9.75
C GLY A 62 4.91 8.79 10.12
N ARG A 63 4.20 9.46 9.20
CA ARG A 63 2.81 9.90 9.39
C ARG A 63 1.94 9.48 8.22
N THR A 64 0.72 9.05 8.52
CA THR A 64 -0.24 8.59 7.51
C THR A 64 -1.54 9.37 7.60
N PHE A 65 -2.00 9.84 6.45
CA PHE A 65 -3.32 10.40 6.25
C PHE A 65 -4.23 9.32 5.65
N LEU A 66 -5.46 9.21 6.17
CA LEU A 66 -6.46 8.31 5.63
C LEU A 66 -7.31 9.09 4.62
N ALA A 67 -7.46 8.54 3.41
CA ALA A 67 -8.25 9.11 2.32
C ALA A 67 -8.77 8.01 1.38
#